data_AF-A0A2N1UPM7-F1
#
_entry.id   AF-A0A2N1UPM7-F1
#
_cell.length_a   1.000
_cell.length_b   1.000
_cell.length_c   1.000
_cell.angle_alpha   90.00
_cell.angle_beta   90.00
_cell.angle_gamma   90.00
#
_symmetry.space_group_name_H-M   'P 1'
#
loop_
_entity.id
_entity.type
_entity.pdbx_description
1 polymer ?
#
loop_
_entity_poly.entity_id
_entity_poly.type
_entity_poly.pdbx_seq_one_letter_code
_entity_poly.pdbx_strand_id
1 'polypeptide(L)'
;PRRIHGDLHRGNILERPGEGLLLLDFDDMVTGPPIQDLWLLLPGRASDCAKELSLLVEGYSEFSDLEAGSVALIETLRFYRMLHFLAWRSLQRDDNWFKRDFPDWGSRSFWIRELEDFSDQSRIVADLA
;
A
#
# COMPACT_ATOMS: atom_id res chain seq x y z
N PRO A 1 -17.89 2.07 0.69
CA PRO A 1 -16.67 2.93 0.69
C PRO A 1 -16.70 3.91 1.88
N ARG A 2 -15.55 4.20 2.49
CA ARG A 2 -15.40 5.05 3.70
C ARG A 2 -14.23 6.01 3.52
N ARG A 3 -14.17 7.08 4.34
CA ARG A 3 -12.95 7.91 4.42
C ARG A 3 -11.83 7.04 4.98
N ILE A 4 -10.74 6.96 4.24
CA ILE A 4 -9.54 6.20 4.57
C ILE A 4 -8.34 7.14 4.59
N HIS A 5 -7.29 6.76 5.29
CA HIS A 5 -6.00 7.42 5.28
C HIS A 5 -5.34 7.32 3.90
N GLY A 6 -5.54 6.22 3.17
CA GLY A 6 -5.06 6.02 1.80
C GLY A 6 -3.61 5.52 1.72
N ASP A 7 -2.77 5.90 2.68
CA ASP A 7 -1.37 5.48 2.82
C ASP A 7 -1.01 5.03 4.25
N LEU A 8 -1.88 4.26 4.91
CA LEU A 8 -1.62 3.80 6.29
C LEU A 8 -0.60 2.64 6.32
N HIS A 9 0.68 2.98 6.39
CA HIS A 9 1.77 2.04 6.68
C HIS A 9 2.46 2.41 8.00
N ARG A 10 3.33 1.52 8.50
CA ARG A 10 4.03 1.71 9.80
C ARG A 10 4.80 3.03 9.94
N GLY A 11 5.23 3.62 8.83
CA GLY A 11 5.93 4.92 8.82
C GLY A 11 5.03 6.09 9.19
N ASN A 12 3.73 5.96 8.96
CA ASN A 12 2.70 6.96 9.27
C ASN A 12 2.02 6.70 10.62
N ILE A 13 2.61 5.84 11.46
CA ILE A 13 2.15 5.55 12.82
C ILE A 13 3.25 5.92 13.80
N LEU A 14 2.94 6.82 14.73
CA LEU A 14 3.80 7.19 15.84
C LEU A 14 3.30 6.56 17.13
N GLU A 15 4.16 5.82 17.83
CA GLU A 15 3.89 5.44 19.22
C GLU A 15 4.24 6.60 20.15
N ARG A 16 3.25 7.09 20.89
CA ARG A 16 3.41 8.14 21.90
C ARG A 16 3.37 7.50 23.29
N PRO A 17 4.51 7.47 24.02
CA PRO A 17 4.58 6.85 25.34
C PRO A 17 3.48 7.38 26.28
N GLY A 18 2.64 6.48 26.78
CA GLY A 18 1.53 6.81 27.69
C GLY A 18 0.25 7.32 27.03
N GLU A 19 0.24 7.58 25.72
CA GLU A 19 -0.92 8.08 24.96
C GLU A 19 -1.42 7.10 23.89
N GLY A 20 -0.57 6.16 23.46
CA GLY A 20 -0.92 5.15 22.45
C GLY A 20 -0.42 5.52 21.06
N LEU A 21 -1.12 5.03 20.03
CA LEU A 21 -0.75 5.25 18.63
C LEU A 21 -1.37 6.54 18.08
N LEU A 22 -0.57 7.32 17.35
CA LEU A 22 -0.99 8.49 16.61
C LEU A 22 -0.77 8.25 15.11
N LEU A 23 -1.81 8.48 14.31
CA LEU A 23 -1.70 8.46 12.85
C LEU A 23 -1.25 9.83 12.35
N LEU A 24 -0.36 9.85 11.36
CA LEU A 24 0.23 11.05 10.77
C LEU A 24 0.06 11.03 9.24
N ASP A 25 0.32 12.16 8.58
CA ASP A 25 0.37 12.28 7.12
C ASP A 25 -0.93 11.93 6.38
N PHE A 26 -1.88 12.88 6.39
CA PHE A 26 -3.22 12.71 5.84
C PHE A 26 -3.39 13.28 4.42
N ASP A 27 -2.29 13.53 3.70
CA ASP A 27 -2.35 14.14 2.37
C ASP A 27 -2.96 13.22 1.29
N ASP A 28 -2.91 11.89 1.52
CA ASP A 28 -3.50 10.86 0.64
C ASP A 28 -4.92 10.41 1.04
N MET A 29 -5.58 11.14 1.95
CA MET A 29 -6.93 10.78 2.40
C MET A 29 -7.94 10.77 1.24
N VAL A 30 -8.69 9.68 1.12
CA VAL A 30 -9.69 9.49 0.07
C VAL A 30 -10.90 8.69 0.57
N THR A 31 -11.96 8.63 -0.23
CA THR A 31 -13.06 7.68 0.01
C THR A 31 -12.77 6.38 -0.73
N GLY A 32 -12.59 5.26 -0.02
CA GLY A 32 -12.17 3.98 -0.59
C GLY A 32 -12.57 2.75 0.24
N PRO A 33 -12.07 1.56 -0.13
CA PRO A 33 -12.29 0.33 0.63
C PRO A 33 -11.42 0.33 1.90
N PRO A 34 -11.97 0.07 3.11
CA PRO A 34 -11.19 0.15 4.34
C PRO A 34 -9.98 -0.80 4.42
N ILE A 35 -10.02 -1.91 3.67
CA ILE A 35 -8.89 -2.85 3.60
C ILE A 35 -7.58 -2.17 3.16
N GLN A 36 -7.66 -1.06 2.40
CA GLN A 36 -6.50 -0.25 1.98
C GLN A 36 -5.65 0.21 3.17
N ASP A 37 -6.29 0.56 4.28
CA ASP A 37 -5.62 1.04 5.49
C ASP A 37 -5.13 -0.10 6.40
N LEU A 38 -5.43 -1.36 6.05
CA LEU A 38 -5.04 -2.52 6.87
C LEU A 38 -3.90 -3.31 6.24
N TRP A 39 -3.97 -3.59 4.93
CA TRP A 39 -3.02 -4.53 4.31
C TRP A 39 -1.59 -3.98 4.26
N LEU A 40 -1.42 -2.65 4.24
CA LEU A 40 -0.12 -1.98 4.26
C LEU A 40 0.62 -2.14 5.61
N LEU A 41 -0.05 -2.63 6.65
CA LEU A 41 0.56 -2.93 7.96
C LEU A 41 1.14 -4.36 8.04
N LEU A 42 0.79 -5.22 7.09
CA LEU A 42 1.29 -6.59 7.02
C LEU A 42 2.80 -6.62 6.75
N PRO A 43 3.54 -7.57 7.32
CA PRO A 43 4.97 -7.70 7.06
C PRO A 43 5.29 -8.32 5.68
N GLY A 44 4.28 -8.79 4.95
CA GLY A 44 4.41 -9.45 3.66
C GLY A 44 3.09 -9.51 2.89
N ARG A 45 2.95 -10.48 1.98
CA ARG A 45 1.70 -10.73 1.26
C ARG A 45 0.65 -11.31 2.22
N ALA A 46 -0.62 -11.04 1.94
CA ALA A 46 -1.73 -11.54 2.76
C ALA A 46 -1.74 -13.08 2.88
N SER A 47 -1.35 -13.78 1.80
CA SER A 47 -1.21 -15.24 1.78
C SER A 47 -0.17 -15.76 2.77
N ASP A 48 0.88 -14.99 3.02
CA ASP A 48 2.05 -15.39 3.82
C ASP A 48 1.91 -14.95 5.28
N CYS A 49 0.94 -14.08 5.56
CA CYS A 49 0.72 -13.43 6.87
C CYS A 49 -0.74 -13.57 7.31
N ALA A 50 -1.35 -14.75 7.09
CA ALA A 50 -2.76 -14.99 7.39
C ALA A 50 -3.11 -14.73 8.86
N LYS A 51 -2.18 -15.01 9.78
CA LYS A 51 -2.36 -14.75 11.21
C LYS A 51 -2.42 -13.25 11.50
N GLU A 52 -1.48 -12.47 11.00
CA GLU A 52 -1.40 -11.01 11.18
C GLU A 52 -2.62 -10.33 10.55
N LEU A 53 -3.02 -10.77 9.35
CA LEU A 53 -4.22 -10.29 8.70
C LEU A 53 -5.47 -10.59 9.54
N SER A 54 -5.59 -11.80 10.08
CA SER A 54 -6.70 -12.16 10.96
C SER A 54 -6.78 -11.24 12.17
N LEU A 55 -5.64 -10.96 12.83
CA LEU A 55 -5.59 -10.08 14.00
C LEU A 55 -5.97 -8.64 13.65
N LEU A 56 -5.52 -8.13 12.50
CA LEU A 56 -5.90 -6.79 12.03
C LEU A 56 -7.40 -6.70 11.72
N VAL A 57 -7.95 -7.71 11.05
CA VAL A 57 -9.39 -7.75 10.72
C VAL A 57 -10.23 -7.88 11.98
N GLU A 58 -9.84 -8.74 12.92
CA GLU A 58 -10.51 -8.91 14.22
C GLU A 58 -10.53 -7.58 15.00
N GLY A 59 -9.37 -6.94 15.19
CA GLY A 59 -9.29 -5.67 15.89
C GLY A 59 -10.05 -4.54 15.20
N TYR A 60 -10.05 -4.49 13.86
CA TYR A 60 -10.85 -3.52 13.12
C TYR A 60 -12.36 -3.74 13.33
N SER A 61 -12.77 -5.02 13.36
CA SER A 61 -14.18 -5.43 13.49
C SER A 61 -14.78 -5.11 14.86
N GLU A 62 -13.97 -4.83 15.88
CA GLU A 62 -14.46 -4.29 17.16
C GLU A 62 -15.13 -2.91 17.01
N PHE A 63 -14.74 -2.14 15.98
CA PHE A 63 -15.24 -0.79 15.73
C PHE A 63 -16.11 -0.71 14.48
N SER A 64 -15.81 -1.52 13.46
CA SER A 64 -16.55 -1.49 12.20
C SER A 64 -16.32 -2.71 11.32
N ASP A 65 -17.36 -3.13 10.59
CA ASP A 65 -17.26 -4.32 9.72
C ASP A 65 -16.52 -4.04 8.41
N LEU A 66 -15.78 -5.04 7.92
CA LEU A 66 -15.32 -5.12 6.54
C LEU A 66 -16.37 -5.83 5.68
N GLU A 67 -16.52 -5.36 4.43
CA GLU A 67 -17.40 -6.02 3.47
C GLU A 67 -16.84 -7.41 3.12
N ALA A 68 -17.74 -8.40 2.95
CA ALA A 68 -17.35 -9.74 2.55
C ALA A 68 -16.54 -9.69 1.25
N GLY A 69 -15.40 -10.40 1.22
CA GLY A 69 -14.50 -10.39 0.06
C GLY A 69 -13.54 -9.19 -0.01
N SER A 70 -13.57 -8.25 0.94
CA SER A 70 -12.65 -7.09 0.94
C SER A 70 -11.17 -7.50 0.87
N VAL A 71 -10.80 -8.62 1.47
CA VAL A 71 -9.43 -9.16 1.44
C VAL A 71 -8.96 -9.50 0.02
N ALA A 72 -9.87 -9.91 -0.88
CA ALA A 72 -9.52 -10.21 -2.27
C ALA A 72 -9.06 -8.96 -3.04
N LEU A 73 -9.39 -7.76 -2.55
CA LEU A 73 -8.95 -6.50 -3.16
C LEU A 73 -7.46 -6.21 -2.93
N ILE A 74 -6.80 -6.87 -1.97
CA ILE A 74 -5.43 -6.52 -1.56
C ILE A 74 -4.45 -6.53 -2.73
N GLU A 75 -4.46 -7.59 -3.56
CA GLU A 75 -3.50 -7.69 -4.66
C GLU A 75 -3.83 -6.75 -5.83
N THR A 76 -5.11 -6.42 -6.02
CA THR A 76 -5.54 -5.38 -6.97
C THR A 76 -5.11 -4.00 -6.49
N LEU A 77 -5.28 -3.70 -5.21
CA LEU A 77 -4.84 -2.45 -4.57
C LEU A 77 -3.31 -2.32 -4.58
N ARG A 78 -2.58 -3.43 -4.39
CA ARG A 78 -1.12 -3.48 -4.51
C ARG A 78 -0.67 -3.13 -5.92
N PHE A 79 -1.31 -3.72 -6.94
CA PHE A 79 -1.00 -3.41 -8.34
C PHE A 79 -1.29 -1.94 -8.67
N TYR A 80 -2.44 -1.42 -8.23
CA TYR A 80 -2.77 -0.01 -8.33
C TYR A 80 -1.71 0.87 -7.64
N ARG A 81 -1.30 0.52 -6.41
CA ARG A 81 -0.27 1.25 -5.67
C ARG A 81 1.05 1.30 -6.44
N MET A 82 1.52 0.19 -7.02
CA MET A 82 2.75 0.17 -7.81
C MET A 82 2.69 1.17 -8.98
N LEU A 83 1.59 1.16 -9.73
CA LEU A 83 1.38 2.09 -10.85
C LEU A 83 1.32 3.53 -10.37
N HIS A 84 0.55 3.79 -9.31
CA HIS A 84 0.41 5.10 -8.70
C HIS A 84 1.76 5.65 -8.23
N PHE A 85 2.57 4.84 -7.53
CA PHE A 85 3.88 5.23 -7.03
C PHE A 85 4.86 5.54 -8.16
N LEU A 86 4.83 4.75 -9.25
CA LEU A 86 5.65 5.03 -10.43
C LEU A 86 5.25 6.36 -11.08
N ALA A 87 3.95 6.61 -11.24
CA ALA A 87 3.43 7.86 -11.81
C ALA A 87 3.77 9.07 -10.92
N TRP A 88 3.51 8.99 -9.62
CA TRP A 88 3.81 10.04 -8.65
C TRP A 88 5.30 10.38 -8.59
N ARG A 89 6.19 9.37 -8.59
CA ARG A 89 7.64 9.59 -8.67
C ARG A 89 8.05 10.26 -9.98
N SER A 90 7.40 9.90 -11.10
CA SER A 90 7.72 10.50 -12.41
C SER A 90 7.46 12.01 -12.46
N LEU A 91 6.49 12.52 -11.70
CA LEU A 91 6.17 13.95 -11.62
C LEU A 91 7.28 14.76 -10.94
N GLN A 92 8.06 14.13 -10.07
CA GLN A 92 9.13 14.76 -9.28
C GLN A 92 10.52 14.54 -9.91
N ARG A 93 10.59 13.90 -11.09
CA ARG A 93 11.86 13.48 -11.72
C ARG A 93 12.85 14.63 -11.98
N ASP A 94 12.34 15.85 -12.10
CA ASP A 94 13.14 17.02 -12.44
C ASP A 94 13.72 17.72 -11.19
N ASP A 95 13.28 17.33 -9.99
CA ASP A 95 13.77 17.86 -8.72
C ASP A 95 15.21 17.45 -8.42
N ASN A 96 15.96 18.34 -7.76
CA ASN A 96 17.37 18.09 -7.42
C ASN A 96 17.56 16.90 -6.48
N TRP A 97 16.67 16.74 -5.48
CA TRP A 97 16.74 15.63 -4.53
C TRP A 97 16.47 14.30 -5.25
N PHE A 98 15.53 14.28 -6.20
CA PHE A 98 15.16 13.08 -6.95
C PHE A 98 16.32 12.60 -7.82
N LYS A 99 16.94 13.51 -8.59
CA LYS A 99 18.10 13.18 -9.44
C LYS A 99 19.28 12.62 -8.63
N ARG A 100 19.45 13.11 -7.40
CA ARG A 100 20.49 12.62 -6.47
C ARG A 100 20.19 11.21 -5.97
N ASP A 101 18.95 10.95 -5.56
CA ASP A 101 18.58 9.72 -4.86
C ASP A 101 18.18 8.58 -5.83
N PHE A 102 17.77 8.91 -7.06
CA PHE A 102 17.38 7.96 -8.11
C PHE A 102 18.17 8.16 -9.42
N PRO A 103 19.52 8.02 -9.41
CA PRO A 103 20.36 8.30 -10.58
C PRO A 103 20.08 7.38 -11.78
N ASP A 104 19.58 6.16 -11.54
CA ASP A 104 19.24 5.19 -12.58
C ASP A 104 17.82 5.36 -13.15
N TRP A 105 17.07 6.36 -12.68
CA TRP A 105 15.67 6.56 -13.09
C TRP A 105 15.53 6.72 -14.60
N GLY A 106 14.61 5.97 -15.20
CA GLY A 106 14.35 5.99 -16.64
C GLY A 106 15.39 5.26 -17.50
N SER A 107 16.44 4.69 -16.91
CA SER A 107 17.40 3.84 -17.62
C SER A 107 16.76 2.53 -18.10
N ARG A 108 17.45 1.81 -19.01
CA ARG A 108 16.98 0.50 -19.49
C ARG A 108 16.85 -0.52 -18.35
N SER A 109 17.82 -0.57 -17.44
CA SER A 109 17.81 -1.50 -16.30
C SER A 109 16.69 -1.18 -15.31
N PHE A 110 16.41 0.11 -15.08
CA PHE A 110 15.25 0.54 -14.32
C PHE A 110 13.95 0.02 -14.92
N TRP A 111 13.71 0.27 -16.22
CA TRP A 111 12.47 -0.16 -16.87
C TRP A 111 12.32 -1.69 -16.94
N ILE A 112 13.41 -2.44 -17.08
CA ILE A 112 13.34 -3.91 -17.02
C ILE A 112 12.81 -4.37 -15.66
N ARG A 113 13.36 -3.85 -14.55
CA ARG A 113 12.91 -4.22 -13.20
C ARG A 113 11.45 -3.86 -12.97
N GLU A 114 11.05 -2.63 -13.31
CA GLU A 114 9.65 -2.21 -13.14
C GLU A 114 8.69 -3.10 -13.96
N LEU A 115 9.06 -3.45 -15.20
CA LEU A 115 8.25 -4.35 -16.04
C LEU A 115 8.18 -5.78 -15.48
N GLU A 116 9.28 -6.31 -14.92
CA GLU A 116 9.30 -7.62 -14.26
C GLU A 116 8.37 -7.61 -13.03
N ASP A 117 8.48 -6.61 -12.16
CA ASP A 117 7.63 -6.45 -10.98
C ASP A 117 6.14 -6.33 -11.36
N PHE A 118 5.79 -5.51 -12.36
CA PHE A 118 4.41 -5.39 -12.85
C PHE A 118 3.90 -6.69 -13.47
N SER A 119 4.73 -7.40 -14.22
CA SER A 119 4.35 -8.67 -14.84
C SER A 119 4.05 -9.73 -13.78
N ASP A 120 4.85 -9.77 -12.72
CA ASP A 120 4.64 -10.67 -11.61
C ASP A 120 3.37 -10.35 -10.84
N GLN A 121 3.15 -9.08 -10.50
CA GLN A 121 1.95 -8.68 -9.80
C GLN A 121 0.69 -8.85 -10.66
N SER A 122 0.76 -8.57 -11.97
CA SER A 122 -0.37 -8.76 -12.89
C SER A 122 -0.81 -10.22 -12.97
N ARG A 123 0.13 -11.17 -12.91
CA ARG A 123 -0.18 -12.61 -12.90
C ARG A 123 -0.95 -13.00 -11.66
N ILE A 124 -0.50 -12.53 -10.50
CA ILE A 124 -1.15 -12.79 -9.21
C ILE A 124 -2.57 -12.22 -9.20
N VAL A 125 -2.77 -11.02 -9.75
CA VAL A 125 -4.12 -10.44 -9.88
C VAL A 125 -4.99 -11.27 -10.84
N ALA A 126 -4.43 -11.76 -11.95
CA ALA A 126 -5.17 -12.59 -12.90
C ALA A 126 -5.58 -13.94 -12.33
N ASP A 127 -4.74 -14.56 -11.48
CA ASP A 127 -5.02 -15.84 -10.82
C ASP A 127 -6.13 -15.74 -9.75
N LEU A 128 -6.53 -14.52 -9.36
CA LEU A 128 -7.64 -14.27 -8.43
C LEU A 128 -9.02 -14.14 -9.11
N ALA A 129 -9.05 -14.01 -10.44
CA ALA A 129 -10.27 -13.79 -11.24
C ALA A 129 -10.87 -15.11 -11.75
#